data_AF-A0A0A8ZT90-F1
#
_entry.id   AF-A0A0A8ZT90-F1
#
_cell.length_a   1.000
_cell.length_b   1.000
_cell.length_c   1.000
_cell.angle_alpha   90.00
_cell.angle_beta   90.00
_cell.angle_gamma   90.00
#
_symmetry.space_group_name_H-M   'P 1'
#
loop_
_entity.id
_entity.type
_entity.pdbx_description
1 polymer ?
#
loop_
_entity_poly.entity_id
_entity_poly.type
_entity_poly.pdbx_seq_one_letter_code
_entity_poly.pdbx_strand_id
1 'polypeptide(L)'
;MSPPVLQQQVHLPNMHVVHYKEFENVEHVIRRKSSTTMMLTEYFRMNSLDSYARNFLYKEFPEFFRWDNSRKIWCRRRNHRKQIGRLVAAHPTEGERY
;
A
#
# COMPACT_ATOMS: atom_id res chain seq x y z
N MET A 1 -6.77 24.48 -6.69
CA MET A 1 -5.69 23.51 -6.40
C MET A 1 -6.28 22.10 -6.35
N SER A 2 -5.72 21.12 -7.05
CA SER A 2 -6.16 19.71 -6.97
C SER A 2 -5.41 19.00 -5.84
N PRO A 3 -6.06 18.12 -5.04
CA PRO A 3 -5.35 17.34 -4.03
C PRO A 3 -4.33 16.38 -4.70
N PRO A 4 -3.23 16.04 -4.01
CA PRO A 4 -2.31 15.01 -4.46
C PRO A 4 -3.02 13.67 -4.65
N VAL A 5 -2.51 12.85 -5.57
CA VAL A 5 -3.01 11.49 -5.82
C VAL A 5 -1.98 10.47 -5.33
N LEU A 6 -2.42 9.43 -4.63
CA LEU A 6 -1.60 8.26 -4.29
C LEU A 6 -2.05 7.08 -5.15
N GLN A 7 -1.13 6.55 -5.96
CA GLN A 7 -1.38 5.29 -6.65
C GLN A 7 -1.30 4.13 -5.68
N GLN A 8 -2.35 3.31 -5.66
CA GLN A 8 -2.49 2.18 -4.74
C GLN A 8 -2.46 0.90 -5.54
N GLN A 9 -1.40 0.12 -5.31
CA GLN A 9 -1.23 -1.18 -5.95
C GLN A 9 -2.15 -2.21 -5.30
N VAL A 10 -2.79 -2.99 -6.15
CA VAL A 10 -3.45 -4.24 -5.76
C VAL A 10 -2.60 -5.38 -6.32
N HIS A 11 -2.65 -6.53 -5.68
CA HIS A 11 -1.98 -7.75 -6.11
C HIS A 11 -2.65 -8.96 -5.47
N LEU A 12 -2.51 -10.11 -6.10
CA LEU A 12 -2.88 -11.40 -5.50
C LEU A 12 -1.95 -11.75 -4.32
N PRO A 13 -2.35 -12.69 -3.45
CA PRO A 13 -1.48 -13.18 -2.38
C PRO A 13 -0.11 -13.61 -2.91
N ASN A 14 0.96 -13.09 -2.31
CA ASN A 14 2.36 -13.36 -2.67
C ASN A 14 2.80 -12.92 -4.08
N MET A 15 1.99 -12.16 -4.82
CA MET A 15 2.33 -11.64 -6.16
C MET A 15 2.71 -10.15 -6.13
N HIS A 16 3.23 -9.68 -5.00
CA HIS A 16 3.62 -8.29 -4.83
C HIS A 16 5.07 -8.07 -5.26
N VAL A 17 5.36 -6.86 -5.77
CA VAL A 17 6.71 -6.53 -6.28
C VAL A 17 7.66 -6.26 -5.11
N VAL A 18 8.80 -6.95 -5.11
CA VAL A 18 9.89 -6.72 -4.16
C VAL A 18 11.08 -6.12 -4.89
N HIS A 19 11.48 -4.91 -4.49
CA HIS A 19 12.69 -4.27 -5.02
C HIS A 19 13.91 -4.68 -4.20
N TYR A 20 14.99 -5.02 -4.88
CA TYR A 20 16.29 -5.32 -4.29
C TYR A 20 17.41 -4.77 -5.17
N LYS A 21 18.58 -4.59 -4.59
CA LYS A 21 19.79 -4.19 -5.32
C LYS A 21 20.47 -5.42 -5.87
N GLU A 22 21.17 -5.26 -6.99
CA GLU A 22 21.86 -6.34 -7.71
C GLU A 22 22.78 -7.18 -6.81
N PHE A 23 23.43 -6.55 -5.83
CA PHE A 23 24.36 -7.21 -4.90
C PHE A 23 23.70 -7.78 -3.63
N GLU A 24 22.37 -7.67 -3.46
CA GLU A 24 21.66 -8.25 -2.31
C GLU A 24 21.39 -9.75 -2.54
N ASN A 25 21.58 -10.56 -1.49
CA ASN A 25 21.17 -11.96 -1.52
C ASN A 25 19.63 -12.08 -1.52
N VAL A 26 19.08 -12.75 -2.54
CA VAL A 26 17.62 -12.85 -2.74
C VAL A 26 16.92 -13.58 -1.59
N GLU A 27 17.54 -14.59 -0.99
CA GLU A 27 16.94 -15.32 0.13
C GLU A 27 16.82 -14.42 1.38
N HIS A 28 17.84 -13.60 1.64
CA HIS A 28 17.77 -12.59 2.70
C HIS A 28 16.73 -11.51 2.40
N VAL A 29 16.62 -11.09 1.13
CA VAL A 29 15.60 -10.14 0.67
C VAL A 29 14.20 -10.70 0.90
N ILE A 30 13.93 -11.97 0.62
CA ILE A 30 12.60 -12.55 0.81
C ILE A 30 12.25 -12.64 2.31
N ARG A 31 13.24 -12.95 3.16
CA ARG A 31 13.04 -13.11 4.61
C ARG A 31 12.87 -11.81 5.38
N ARG A 32 13.27 -10.64 4.84
CA ARG A 32 13.13 -9.37 5.55
C ARG A 32 11.66 -8.91 5.59
N LYS A 33 11.20 -8.47 6.76
CA LYS A 33 9.82 -8.00 6.97
C LYS A 33 9.38 -6.92 5.97
N SER A 34 10.28 -6.00 5.63
CA SER A 34 9.99 -4.91 4.68
C SER A 34 9.71 -5.38 3.26
N SER A 35 10.09 -6.61 2.89
CA SER A 35 9.74 -7.18 1.58
C SER A 35 8.31 -7.66 1.50
N THR A 36 7.68 -8.02 2.61
CA THR A 36 6.28 -8.49 2.64
C THR A 36 5.30 -7.35 2.95
N THR A 37 5.80 -6.23 3.49
CA THR A 37 4.98 -5.08 3.89
C THR A 37 4.88 -4.05 2.77
N MET A 38 3.70 -3.99 2.16
CA MET A 38 3.29 -2.99 1.18
C MET A 38 2.00 -2.32 1.64
N MET A 39 1.57 -1.27 0.92
CA MET A 39 0.39 -0.49 1.28
C MET A 39 -0.87 -1.34 1.47
N LEU A 40 -1.10 -2.38 0.64
CA LEU A 40 -2.27 -3.25 0.73
C LEU A 40 -2.21 -4.21 1.92
N THR A 41 -1.08 -4.90 2.12
CA THR A 41 -0.92 -5.84 3.26
C THR A 41 -0.94 -5.10 4.59
N GLU A 42 -0.34 -3.91 4.65
CA GLU A 42 -0.40 -3.05 5.84
C GLU A 42 -1.79 -2.45 6.07
N TYR A 43 -2.57 -2.19 5.01
CA TYR A 43 -3.98 -1.81 5.15
C TYR A 43 -4.76 -2.92 5.85
N PHE A 44 -4.62 -4.18 5.42
CA PHE A 44 -5.28 -5.31 6.08
C PHE A 44 -4.84 -5.47 7.53
N ARG A 45 -3.53 -5.34 7.81
CA ARG A 45 -3.00 -5.35 9.18
C ARG A 45 -3.58 -4.22 10.04
N MET A 46 -3.73 -3.02 9.49
CA MET A 46 -4.34 -1.90 10.23
C MET A 46 -5.82 -2.15 10.50
N ASN A 47 -6.55 -2.69 9.54
CA ASN A 47 -7.97 -3.01 9.72
C ASN A 47 -8.20 -4.09 10.78
N SER A 48 -7.27 -5.04 10.95
CA SER A 48 -7.39 -6.04 12.00
C SER A 48 -7.11 -5.49 13.41
N LEU A 49 -6.35 -4.39 13.53
CA LEU A 49 -5.87 -3.86 14.80
C LEU A 49 -6.60 -2.57 15.26
N ASP A 50 -7.03 -1.71 14.34
CA ASP A 50 -7.59 -0.39 14.62
C ASP A 50 -9.04 -0.30 14.15
N SER A 51 -9.97 -0.15 15.10
CA SER A 51 -11.40 0.02 14.79
C SER A 51 -11.69 1.27 13.97
N TYR A 52 -10.87 2.32 14.05
CA TYR A 52 -11.00 3.50 13.22
C TYR A 52 -10.66 3.20 11.77
N ALA A 53 -9.61 2.42 11.51
CA ALA A 53 -9.18 2.05 10.16
C ALA A 53 -10.27 1.28 9.39
N ARG A 54 -11.09 0.48 10.09
CA ARG A 54 -12.20 -0.31 9.53
C ARG A 54 -13.31 0.51 8.90
N ASN A 55 -13.36 1.82 9.16
CA ASN A 55 -14.38 2.69 8.58
C ASN A 55 -14.04 3.14 7.15
N PHE A 56 -12.88 2.78 6.61
CA PHE A 56 -12.40 3.30 5.34
C PHE A 56 -12.02 2.19 4.36
N LEU A 57 -12.49 2.32 3.13
CA LEU A 57 -12.05 1.46 2.03
C LEU A 57 -10.58 1.73 1.72
N TYR A 58 -9.91 0.76 1.09
CA TYR A 58 -8.51 0.94 0.69
C TYR A 58 -8.32 2.21 -0.17
N LYS A 59 -9.22 2.47 -1.13
CA LYS A 59 -9.20 3.70 -1.96
C LYS A 59 -9.37 5.02 -1.18
N GLU A 60 -9.99 4.98 0.00
CA GLU A 60 -10.24 6.14 0.86
C GLU A 60 -9.14 6.34 1.89
N PHE A 61 -8.36 5.30 2.17
CA PHE A 61 -7.32 5.30 3.19
C PHE A 61 -6.36 6.50 3.08
N PRO A 62 -5.90 6.94 1.89
CA PRO A 62 -5.00 8.10 1.78
C PRO A 62 -5.62 9.42 2.23
N GLU A 63 -6.94 9.52 2.33
CA GLU A 63 -7.62 10.70 2.84
C GLU A 63 -7.39 10.84 4.36
N PHE A 64 -7.43 9.73 5.10
CA PHE A 64 -7.38 9.68 6.57
C PHE A 64 -6.02 9.23 7.13
N PHE A 65 -5.23 8.53 6.32
CA PHE A 65 -3.94 7.97 6.67
C PHE A 65 -2.87 8.45 5.68
N ARG A 66 -1.63 8.50 6.15
CA ARG A 66 -0.44 8.80 5.36
C ARG A 66 0.45 7.57 5.33
N TRP A 67 0.92 7.21 4.15
CA TRP A 67 1.94 6.17 4.01
C TRP A 67 3.30 6.70 4.45
N ASP A 68 3.91 6.04 5.45
CA ASP A 68 5.31 6.22 5.81
C ASP A 68 6.13 5.16 5.07
N ASN A 69 6.79 5.55 3.99
CA ASN A 69 7.55 4.63 3.16
C ASN A 69 8.83 4.10 3.84
N SER A 70 9.37 4.82 4.82
CA SER A 70 10.56 4.40 5.56
C SER A 70 10.23 3.26 6.53
N ARG A 71 9.13 3.44 7.28
CA ARG A 71 8.65 2.45 8.26
C ARG A 71 7.74 1.39 7.66
N LYS A 72 7.25 1.60 6.43
CA LYS A 72 6.25 0.78 5.75
C LYS A 72 4.95 0.64 6.55
N ILE A 73 4.47 1.75 7.12
CA ILE A 73 3.25 1.78 7.94
C ILE A 73 2.27 2.85 7.47
N TRP A 74 0.98 2.64 7.75
CA TRP A 74 -0.02 3.68 7.67
C TRP A 74 -0.09 4.46 8.98
N CYS A 75 0.09 5.78 8.91
CA CYS A 75 0.00 6.69 10.05
C CYS A 75 -1.29 7.51 9.95
N ARG A 76 -2.06 7.63 11.04
CA ARG A 76 -3.22 8.56 11.07
C ARG A 76 -2.77 9.96 10.70
N ARG A 77 -3.51 10.60 9.80
CA ARG A 77 -3.24 11.96 9.35
C ARG A 77 -3.63 12.94 10.46
N ARG A 78 -2.74 13.89 10.75
CA ARG A 78 -2.96 14.94 11.76
C ARG A 78 -3.37 16.29 11.17
N ASN A 79 -3.26 16.46 9.85
CA ASN A 79 -3.56 17.71 9.16
C ASN A 79 -4.75 17.55 8.20
N HIS A 80 -5.39 18.66 7.83
CA HIS A 80 -6.54 18.65 6.92
C HIS A 80 -6.17 18.53 5.43
N ARG A 81 -4.90 18.25 5.10
CA ARG A 81 -4.46 18.10 3.70
C ARG A 81 -4.88 16.73 3.18
N LYS A 82 -5.96 16.68 2.39
CA LYS A 82 -6.46 15.44 1.77
C LYS A 82 -5.55 14.96 0.64
N GLN A 83 -5.51 13.65 0.44
CA GLN A 83 -4.88 12.98 -0.70
C GLN A 83 -5.89 11.95 -1.23
N ILE A 84 -6.02 11.86 -2.55
CA ILE A 84 -6.96 10.93 -3.20
C ILE A 84 -6.22 9.62 -3.47
N GLY A 85 -6.79 8.50 -3.02
CA GLY A 85 -6.33 7.17 -3.42
C GLY A 85 -6.84 6.79 -4.80
N ARG A 86 -5.96 6.27 -5.66
CA ARG A 86 -6.31 5.77 -6.99
C ARG A 86 -5.74 4.37 -7.17
N LEU A 87 -6.64 3.40 -7.29
CA LEU A 87 -6.25 2.03 -7.64
C LEU A 87 -5.61 2.03 -9.03
N VAL A 88 -4.55 1.24 -9.19
CA VAL A 88 -3.91 1.04 -10.49
C VAL A 88 -4.87 0.25 -11.38
N ALA A 89 -5.18 0.80 -12.56
CA ALA A 89 -6.06 0.15 -13.54
C ALA A 89 -5.31 -0.96 -14.28
N ALA A 90 -6.04 -2.02 -14.63
CA ALA A 90 -5.60 -3.02 -15.60
C ALA A 90 -6.06 -2.59 -17.00
N HIS A 91 -5.23 -2.84 -18.02
CA HIS A 91 -5.64 -2.60 -19.40
C HIS A 91 -6.66 -3.68 -19.82
N PRO A 92 -7.74 -3.36 -20.56
CA PRO A 92 -8.75 -4.35 -20.92
C PRO A 92 -8.21 -5.59 -21.66
N THR A 93 -7.09 -5.44 -22.38
CA THR A 93 -6.44 -6.55 -23.11
C THR A 93 -5.40 -7.31 -22.27
N GLU A 94 -5.10 -6.89 -21.03
CA GLU A 94 -4.17 -7.62 -20.14
C GLU A 94 -4.81 -8.90 -19.57
N GLY A 95 -6.12 -9.10 -19.76
CA GLY A 95 -6.85 -10.20 -19.13
C GLY A 95 -7.08 -9.97 -17.64
N GLU A 96 -7.40 -11.04 -16.91
CA GLU A 96 -7.59 -11.00 -15.46
C GLU A 96 -6.24 -10.77 -14.76
N ARG A 97 -6.12 -9.66 -14.03
CA ARG A 97 -4.87 -9.23 -13.39
C ARG A 97 -4.81 -9.56 -11.90
N TYR A 98 -5.96 -9.58 -11.24
CA TYR A 98 -6.14 -9.75 -9.80
C TYR A 98 -7.37 -10.58 -9.51
#